data_AF-A0A7X7DXA9-F1
#
_entry.id   AF-A0A7X7DXA9-F1
#
_cell.length_a   1.000
_cell.length_b   1.000
_cell.length_c   1.000
_cell.angle_alpha   90.00
_cell.angle_beta   90.00
_cell.angle_gamma   90.00
#
_symmetry.space_group_name_H-M   'P 1'
#
loop_
_entity.id
_entity.type
_entity.pdbx_description
1 polymer ?
#
loop_
_entity_poly.entity_id
_entity_poly.type
_entity_poly.pdbx_seq_one_letter_code
_entity_poly.pdbx_strand_id
1 'polypeptide(L)'
;MNPEQSRETDLEKCGVRYDLLRILYAGMLLNFSTDEIRRFWRKNPLPGMCSFDEYATFDELWQGHKWYPQQFVFSVLDSLEPELLPDGGIFDFISNSFHRINKGLLIPPRDWLAWSKPVFGVFFKELDIRELVLKVLQNYTSMIKPGLQYNVVNHVSKDNKNRTTMIVAPSSPCFPLPKYDCELWGATLIRGVPGALNLEPFESQFMLADHREISSILKTGCTVNGDFFYYNDEPIAKKTSFNKFCQQNELDLSSYAINDCTVWVVSEDIVCPRRKRVILHKNCAYGAPVYLFGYEYTHHTRAPSDFMSSLIDDIAYSNDDIWVEIKKLHHKLMEPLIAKAVFIYDRKHETIQLNGDYILRSVPAKILRKMLAIYIESGRTEFQHAEFVKDETIIDNPFSPNFVVRLQRLTQTLHNSNEISIFKIDKGRFAIQPKCKIEFYECN
;
A
#
# COMPACT_ATOMS: atom_id res chain seq x y z
N MET A 1 -1.14 -13.65 -28.71
CA MET A 1 -1.38 -12.99 -27.41
C MET A 1 -0.67 -11.65 -27.43
N ASN A 2 -1.34 -10.58 -26.97
CA ASN A 2 -0.73 -9.26 -26.84
C ASN A 2 0.39 -9.34 -25.77
N PRO A 3 1.62 -8.84 -26.01
CA PRO A 3 2.72 -8.93 -25.04
C PRO A 3 2.39 -8.32 -23.67
N GLU A 4 1.52 -7.31 -23.64
CA GLU A 4 1.00 -6.71 -22.40
C GLU A 4 0.11 -7.67 -21.60
N GLN A 5 -0.76 -8.44 -22.29
CA GLN A 5 -1.61 -9.45 -21.64
C GLN A 5 -0.79 -10.63 -21.09
N SER A 6 0.32 -11.00 -21.74
CA SER A 6 1.21 -12.04 -21.21
C SER A 6 1.97 -11.56 -19.97
N ARG A 7 2.45 -10.30 -19.96
CA ARG A 7 3.12 -9.71 -18.79
C ARG A 7 2.18 -9.52 -17.60
N GLU A 8 0.93 -9.14 -17.83
CA GLU A 8 -0.08 -9.00 -16.78
C GLU A 8 -0.37 -10.36 -16.11
N THR A 9 -0.50 -11.44 -16.90
CA THR A 9 -0.66 -12.80 -16.35
C THR A 9 0.57 -13.35 -15.61
N ASP A 10 1.77 -12.86 -15.90
CA ASP A 10 2.99 -13.27 -15.21
C ASP A 10 3.17 -12.50 -13.88
N LEU A 11 2.80 -11.21 -13.85
CA LEU A 11 2.75 -10.40 -12.63
C LEU A 11 1.63 -10.84 -11.68
N GLU A 12 0.47 -11.26 -12.20
CA GLU A 12 -0.59 -11.89 -11.40
C GLU A 12 -0.14 -13.18 -10.71
N LYS A 13 0.87 -13.88 -11.26
CA LYS A 13 1.39 -15.14 -10.68
C LYS A 13 2.57 -14.95 -9.72
N CYS A 14 3.37 -13.90 -9.91
CA CYS A 14 4.61 -13.66 -9.16
C CYS A 14 4.63 -12.35 -8.35
N GLY A 15 3.57 -11.55 -8.44
CA GLY A 15 3.46 -10.25 -7.83
C GLY A 15 2.98 -10.28 -6.38
N VAL A 16 2.88 -9.10 -5.80
CA VAL A 16 2.22 -8.84 -4.52
C VAL A 16 1.09 -7.86 -4.78
N ARG A 17 -0.11 -8.15 -4.26
CA ARG A 17 -1.28 -7.28 -4.40
C ARG A 17 -0.98 -5.94 -3.75
N TYR A 18 -1.49 -4.86 -4.35
CA TYR A 18 -1.15 -3.48 -3.97
C TYR A 18 -1.45 -3.11 -2.52
N ASP A 19 -2.33 -3.84 -1.83
CA ASP A 19 -2.80 -3.51 -0.48
C ASP A 19 -1.67 -3.40 0.52
N LEU A 20 -0.59 -4.20 0.36
CA LEU A 20 0.57 -4.10 1.23
C LEU A 20 1.26 -2.74 1.11
N LEU A 21 1.41 -2.23 -0.11
CA LEU A 21 1.96 -0.88 -0.34
C LEU A 21 0.97 0.22 0.06
N ARG A 22 -0.33 -0.01 -0.15
CA ARG A 22 -1.36 0.95 0.25
C ARG A 22 -1.43 1.11 1.77
N ILE A 23 -1.35 0.02 2.54
CA ILE A 23 -1.32 0.09 4.00
C ILE A 23 0.00 0.68 4.49
N LEU A 24 1.12 0.35 3.85
CA LEU A 24 2.39 1.03 4.13
C LEU A 24 2.24 2.55 3.94
N TYR A 25 1.72 2.98 2.79
CA TYR A 25 1.50 4.39 2.47
C TYR A 25 0.54 5.06 3.45
N ALA A 26 -0.57 4.41 3.80
CA ALA A 26 -1.51 4.88 4.81
C ALA A 26 -0.85 5.02 6.19
N GLY A 27 -0.03 4.04 6.60
CA GLY A 27 0.74 4.10 7.84
C GLY A 27 1.76 5.23 7.83
N MET A 28 2.42 5.49 6.69
CA MET A 28 3.29 6.63 6.53
C MET A 28 2.52 7.96 6.66
N LEU A 29 1.35 8.10 6.04
CA LEU A 29 0.53 9.31 6.18
C LEU A 29 0.23 9.64 7.65
N LEU A 30 -0.01 8.63 8.48
CA LEU A 30 -0.32 8.79 9.90
C LEU A 30 0.90 9.18 10.77
N ASN A 31 2.12 8.83 10.36
CA ASN A 31 3.30 8.93 11.23
C ASN A 31 4.42 9.81 10.68
N PHE A 32 4.37 10.17 9.40
CA PHE A 32 5.43 10.90 8.71
C PHE A 32 4.92 12.27 8.27
N SER A 33 5.82 13.25 8.22
CA SER A 33 5.54 14.51 7.56
C SER A 33 5.44 14.35 6.04
N THR A 34 4.77 15.30 5.38
CA THR A 34 4.65 15.36 3.91
C THR A 34 6.01 15.27 3.21
N ASP A 35 7.04 15.94 3.74
CA ASP A 35 8.37 15.96 3.13
C ASP A 35 9.11 14.62 3.27
N GLU A 36 8.92 13.91 4.39
CA GLU A 36 9.49 12.58 4.60
C GLU A 36 8.86 11.55 3.68
N ILE A 37 7.53 11.61 3.49
CA ILE A 37 6.80 10.75 2.54
C ILE A 37 7.33 10.99 1.12
N ARG A 38 7.43 12.26 0.68
CA ARG A 38 7.99 12.61 -0.64
C ARG A 38 9.41 12.12 -0.82
N ARG A 39 10.27 12.35 0.18
CA ARG A 39 11.66 11.91 0.16
C ARG A 39 11.78 10.39 0.04
N PHE A 40 10.96 9.65 0.79
CA PHE A 40 10.94 8.19 0.76
C PHE A 40 10.53 7.65 -0.61
N TRP A 41 9.41 8.11 -1.15
CA TRP A 41 8.90 7.62 -2.44
C TRP A 41 9.74 8.08 -3.63
N ARG A 42 10.45 9.22 -3.52
CA ARG A 42 11.44 9.63 -4.52
C ARG A 42 12.64 8.68 -4.62
N LYS A 43 13.05 8.08 -3.49
CA LYS A 43 14.10 7.05 -3.45
C LYS A 43 13.60 5.68 -3.92
N ASN A 44 12.28 5.47 -3.89
CA ASN A 44 11.63 4.20 -4.17
C ASN A 44 10.54 4.36 -5.26
N PRO A 45 10.92 4.76 -6.50
CA PRO A 45 9.95 5.04 -7.56
C PRO A 45 9.18 3.77 -7.96
N LEU A 46 7.90 3.94 -8.29
CA LEU A 46 7.05 2.83 -8.69
C LEU A 46 7.53 2.22 -10.03
N PRO A 47 7.44 0.89 -10.20
CA PRO A 47 7.83 0.23 -11.44
C PRO A 47 7.05 0.76 -12.64
N GLY A 48 7.74 0.99 -13.76
CA GLY A 48 7.12 1.47 -15.00
C GLY A 48 7.06 3.01 -15.14
N MET A 49 7.47 3.77 -14.12
CA MET A 49 7.57 5.22 -14.21
C MET A 49 8.97 5.64 -14.72
N CYS A 50 9.02 6.30 -15.88
CA CYS A 50 10.29 6.76 -16.50
C CYS A 50 10.93 7.94 -15.77
N SER A 51 10.13 8.73 -15.04
CA SER A 51 10.55 9.86 -14.21
C SER A 51 9.65 9.92 -12.98
N PHE A 52 10.19 10.42 -11.86
CA PHE A 52 9.40 10.58 -10.64
C PHE A 52 8.38 11.72 -10.80
N ASP A 53 7.13 11.34 -11.05
CA ASP A 53 5.96 12.22 -11.00
C ASP A 53 5.27 12.02 -9.65
N GLU A 54 5.32 13.04 -8.78
CA GLU A 54 4.75 12.98 -7.44
C GLU A 54 3.24 12.78 -7.46
N TYR A 55 2.52 13.47 -8.34
CA TYR A 55 1.06 13.35 -8.41
C TYR A 55 0.68 11.92 -8.81
N ALA A 56 1.26 11.43 -9.92
CA ALA A 56 0.97 10.10 -10.40
C ALA A 56 1.38 9.01 -9.39
N THR A 57 2.50 9.18 -8.68
CA THR A 57 2.95 8.24 -7.66
C THR A 57 1.96 8.12 -6.50
N PHE A 58 1.51 9.25 -5.95
CA PHE A 58 0.63 9.24 -4.79
C PHE A 58 -0.82 8.89 -5.16
N ASP A 59 -1.28 9.25 -6.36
CA ASP A 59 -2.57 8.77 -6.87
C ASP A 59 -2.54 7.25 -7.08
N GLU A 60 -1.48 6.71 -7.66
CA GLU A 60 -1.27 5.27 -7.85
C GLU A 60 -1.24 4.50 -6.52
N LEU A 61 -0.55 5.01 -5.49
CA LEU A 61 -0.55 4.42 -4.14
C LEU A 61 -1.91 4.48 -3.45
N TRP A 62 -2.75 5.46 -3.81
CA TRP A 62 -4.07 5.66 -3.24
C TRP A 62 -5.14 4.81 -3.91
N GLN A 63 -5.19 4.82 -5.25
CA GLN A 63 -6.14 4.07 -6.06
C GLN A 63 -5.79 2.58 -6.16
N GLY A 64 -4.48 2.29 -6.28
CA GLY A 64 -3.91 0.96 -6.47
C GLY A 64 -4.04 0.44 -7.90
N HIS A 65 -2.93 -0.03 -8.49
CA HIS A 65 -2.98 -0.99 -9.61
C HIS A 65 -2.78 -2.41 -9.11
N LYS A 66 -3.39 -3.39 -9.79
CA LYS A 66 -3.64 -4.75 -9.25
C LYS A 66 -2.44 -5.43 -8.56
N TRP A 67 -1.23 -5.35 -9.12
CA TRP A 67 -0.06 -6.14 -8.67
C TRP A 67 1.28 -5.42 -8.89
N TYR A 68 2.20 -5.55 -7.92
CA TYR A 68 3.58 -5.09 -8.05
C TYR A 68 4.59 -6.25 -8.03
N PRO A 69 5.75 -6.13 -8.69
CA PRO A 69 6.82 -7.12 -8.60
C PRO A 69 7.24 -7.39 -7.15
N GLN A 70 7.35 -8.66 -6.78
CA GLN A 70 7.77 -9.09 -5.44
C GLN A 70 9.07 -8.41 -4.97
N GLN A 71 10.09 -8.38 -5.83
CA GLN A 71 11.39 -7.80 -5.48
C GLN A 71 11.28 -6.30 -5.17
N PHE A 72 10.44 -5.59 -5.92
CA PHE A 72 10.17 -4.18 -5.65
C PHE A 72 9.52 -4.00 -4.28
N VAL A 73 8.42 -4.69 -4.00
CA VAL A 73 7.68 -4.52 -2.74
C VAL A 73 8.57 -4.79 -1.52
N PHE A 74 9.33 -5.89 -1.51
CA PHE A 74 10.22 -6.19 -0.38
C PHE A 74 11.40 -5.22 -0.27
N SER A 75 11.90 -4.69 -1.40
CA SER A 75 12.94 -3.64 -1.35
C SER A 75 12.43 -2.33 -0.74
N VAL A 76 11.17 -1.95 -1.00
CA VAL A 76 10.52 -0.79 -0.37
C VAL A 76 10.38 -1.00 1.14
N LEU A 77 9.90 -2.18 1.55
CA LEU A 77 9.77 -2.53 2.96
C LEU A 77 11.12 -2.50 3.71
N ASP A 78 12.16 -3.11 3.13
CA ASP A 78 13.51 -3.09 3.73
C ASP A 78 14.12 -1.68 3.79
N SER A 79 13.69 -0.77 2.89
CA SER A 79 14.14 0.63 2.86
C SER A 79 13.47 1.51 3.91
N LEU A 80 12.40 1.05 4.57
CA LEU A 80 11.66 1.83 5.57
C LEU A 80 12.37 1.86 6.93
N GLU A 81 12.93 0.74 7.38
CA GLU A 81 13.57 0.63 8.70
C GLU A 81 14.60 1.74 8.97
N PRO A 82 15.52 2.08 8.03
CA PRO A 82 16.46 3.19 8.23
C PRO A 82 15.83 4.57 8.44
N GLU A 83 14.66 4.84 7.86
CA GLU A 83 13.98 6.13 7.98
C GLU A 83 13.26 6.26 9.34
N LEU A 84 12.95 5.15 10.01
CA LEU A 84 12.23 5.08 11.29
C LEU A 84 13.13 5.02 12.53
N LEU A 85 14.44 4.87 12.36
CA LEU A 85 15.40 4.80 13.47
C LEU A 85 15.36 5.99 14.45
N PRO A 86 15.03 7.23 14.04
CA PRO A 86 14.92 8.35 14.96
C PRO A 86 13.72 8.27 15.93
N ASP A 87 12.60 7.64 15.54
CA ASP A 87 11.26 7.91 16.11
C ASP A 87 10.56 6.72 16.78
N GLY A 88 11.30 5.78 17.36
CA GLY A 88 10.75 4.58 18.05
C GLY A 88 10.97 3.27 17.30
N GLY A 89 11.47 3.35 16.06
CA GLY A 89 11.85 2.16 15.30
C GLY A 89 10.68 1.43 14.63
N ILE A 90 11.03 0.37 13.91
CA ILE A 90 10.11 -0.26 12.96
C ILE A 90 8.96 -1.04 13.61
N PHE A 91 9.18 -1.66 14.77
CA PHE A 91 8.13 -2.42 15.47
C PHE A 91 7.03 -1.50 16.02
N ASP A 92 7.41 -0.34 16.53
CA ASP A 92 6.47 0.69 16.99
C ASP A 92 5.68 1.23 15.82
N PHE A 93 6.33 1.51 14.68
CA PHE A 93 5.62 1.92 13.47
C PHE A 93 4.61 0.87 13.00
N ILE A 94 4.99 -0.41 12.91
CA ILE A 94 4.08 -1.49 12.51
C ILE A 94 2.91 -1.59 13.50
N SER A 95 3.20 -1.63 14.80
CA SER A 95 2.17 -1.76 15.83
C SER A 95 1.23 -0.56 15.88
N ASN A 96 1.76 0.66 15.78
CA ASN A 96 0.98 1.89 15.84
C ASN A 96 0.28 2.22 14.52
N SER A 97 0.71 1.66 13.38
CA SER A 97 0.12 1.99 12.08
C SER A 97 -0.73 0.85 11.56
N PHE A 98 -0.12 -0.32 11.35
CA PHE A 98 -0.78 -1.45 10.70
C PHE A 98 -1.87 -2.06 11.58
N HIS A 99 -1.69 -2.11 12.91
CA HIS A 99 -2.76 -2.62 13.78
C HIS A 99 -3.90 -1.62 13.96
N ARG A 100 -3.67 -0.32 13.74
CA ARG A 100 -4.74 0.69 13.74
C ARG A 100 -5.54 0.62 12.44
N ILE A 101 -4.86 0.54 11.31
CA ILE A 101 -5.50 0.48 9.98
C ILE A 101 -6.19 -0.88 9.81
N ASN A 102 -7.49 -0.88 9.48
CA ASN A 102 -8.29 -2.10 9.32
C ASN A 102 -8.17 -3.07 10.52
N LYS A 103 -7.83 -2.57 11.71
CA LYS A 103 -7.63 -3.36 12.93
C LYS A 103 -6.62 -4.51 12.76
N GLY A 104 -5.57 -4.30 11.95
CA GLY A 104 -4.51 -5.29 11.70
C GLY A 104 -4.69 -6.12 10.43
N LEU A 105 -5.78 -5.97 9.68
CA LEU A 105 -5.92 -6.64 8.38
C LEU A 105 -5.11 -5.95 7.27
N LEU A 106 -4.42 -6.77 6.47
CA LEU A 106 -3.70 -6.29 5.29
C LEU A 106 -4.61 -5.87 4.12
N ILE A 107 -5.91 -6.07 4.25
CA ILE A 107 -6.92 -5.78 3.24
C ILE A 107 -8.14 -5.15 3.92
N PRO A 108 -8.99 -4.42 3.17
CA PRO A 108 -10.22 -3.89 3.73
C PRO A 108 -11.10 -4.99 4.33
N PRO A 109 -11.81 -4.75 5.46
CA PRO A 109 -12.69 -5.73 6.10
C PRO A 109 -13.71 -6.38 5.14
N ARG A 110 -14.23 -5.59 4.19
CA ARG A 110 -15.13 -6.07 3.12
C ARG A 110 -14.49 -7.14 2.25
N ASP A 111 -13.25 -6.92 1.83
CA ASP A 111 -12.51 -7.86 0.98
C ASP A 111 -12.17 -9.12 1.79
N TRP A 112 -11.76 -8.96 3.04
CA TRP A 112 -11.51 -10.08 3.94
C TRP A 112 -12.74 -10.97 4.09
N LEU A 113 -13.92 -10.39 4.32
CA LEU A 113 -15.17 -11.15 4.42
C LEU A 113 -15.52 -11.85 3.10
N ALA A 114 -15.36 -11.17 1.96
CA ALA A 114 -15.60 -11.76 0.65
C ALA A 114 -14.67 -12.97 0.40
N TRP A 115 -13.40 -12.85 0.78
CA TRP A 115 -12.38 -13.90 0.66
C TRP A 115 -12.56 -15.02 1.66
N SER A 116 -13.24 -14.75 2.77
CA SER A 116 -13.57 -15.74 3.79
C SER A 116 -14.62 -16.74 3.31
N LYS A 117 -15.37 -16.47 2.24
CA LYS A 117 -16.51 -17.31 1.79
C LYS A 117 -16.24 -18.83 1.79
N PRO A 118 -15.07 -19.36 1.33
CA PRO A 118 -14.78 -20.80 1.35
C PRO A 118 -14.59 -21.38 2.75
N VAL A 119 -14.12 -20.56 3.70
CA VAL A 119 -13.75 -20.97 5.06
C VAL A 119 -14.70 -20.41 6.13
N PHE A 120 -15.67 -19.59 5.75
CA PHE A 120 -16.52 -18.82 6.67
C PHE A 120 -17.27 -19.71 7.66
N GLY A 121 -17.78 -20.86 7.19
CA GLY A 121 -18.49 -21.82 8.04
C GLY A 121 -17.62 -22.47 9.12
N VAL A 122 -16.28 -22.44 8.98
CA VAL A 122 -15.34 -23.01 9.96
C VAL A 122 -15.24 -22.12 11.20
N PHE A 123 -15.34 -20.79 11.04
CA PHE A 123 -15.31 -19.82 12.14
C PHE A 123 -16.42 -20.03 13.18
N PHE A 124 -17.53 -20.67 12.82
CA PHE A 124 -18.65 -20.95 13.72
C PHE A 124 -18.61 -22.36 14.33
N LYS A 125 -17.61 -23.17 13.96
CA LYS A 125 -17.44 -24.54 14.45
C LYS A 125 -16.25 -24.69 15.38
N GLU A 126 -15.21 -23.89 15.18
CA GLU A 126 -14.00 -23.93 15.99
C GLU A 126 -14.18 -23.25 17.35
N LEU A 127 -13.51 -23.82 18.35
CA LEU A 127 -13.51 -23.26 19.72
C LEU A 127 -12.45 -22.19 19.89
N ASP A 128 -11.25 -22.40 19.34
CA ASP A 128 -10.15 -21.44 19.39
C ASP A 128 -10.02 -20.71 18.04
N ILE A 129 -10.60 -19.51 17.99
CA ILE A 129 -10.56 -18.67 16.79
C ILE A 129 -9.14 -18.17 16.49
N ARG A 130 -8.26 -18.02 17.50
CA ARG A 130 -6.87 -17.58 17.27
C ARG A 130 -6.08 -18.66 16.58
N GLU A 131 -6.26 -19.91 16.98
CA GLU A 131 -5.69 -21.06 16.26
C GLU A 131 -6.25 -21.14 14.83
N LEU A 132 -7.56 -20.96 14.66
CA LEU A 132 -8.19 -20.96 13.33
C LEU A 132 -7.61 -19.90 12.41
N VAL A 133 -7.37 -18.67 12.89
CA VAL A 133 -6.74 -17.58 12.11
C VAL A 133 -5.43 -18.04 11.48
N LEU A 134 -4.58 -18.76 12.22
CA LEU A 134 -3.33 -19.30 11.70
C LEU A 134 -3.57 -20.42 10.66
N LYS A 135 -4.56 -21.29 10.90
CA LYS A 135 -4.92 -22.38 9.97
C LYS A 135 -5.49 -21.88 8.65
N VAL A 136 -6.27 -20.81 8.65
CA VAL A 136 -6.87 -20.24 7.43
C VAL A 136 -5.99 -19.19 6.76
N LEU A 137 -4.82 -18.88 7.32
CA LEU A 137 -3.95 -17.81 6.81
C LEU A 137 -3.62 -18.01 5.32
N GLN A 138 -3.35 -19.26 4.89
CA GLN A 138 -3.08 -19.58 3.49
C GLN A 138 -4.18 -19.11 2.53
N ASN A 139 -5.44 -19.14 2.96
CA ASN A 139 -6.57 -18.69 2.13
C ASN A 139 -6.44 -17.21 1.76
N TYR A 140 -5.93 -16.37 2.67
CA TYR A 140 -5.76 -14.94 2.41
C TYR A 140 -4.41 -14.62 1.78
N THR A 141 -3.33 -15.22 2.27
CA THR A 141 -1.97 -14.94 1.76
C THR A 141 -1.80 -15.38 0.31
N SER A 142 -2.48 -16.45 -0.13
CA SER A 142 -2.47 -16.87 -1.54
C SER A 142 -3.13 -15.86 -2.48
N MET A 143 -4.06 -15.04 -1.98
CA MET A 143 -4.69 -13.96 -2.74
C MET A 143 -3.88 -12.66 -2.70
N ILE A 144 -3.07 -12.44 -1.67
CA ILE A 144 -2.16 -11.28 -1.58
C ILE A 144 -0.86 -11.56 -2.33
N LYS A 145 -0.38 -12.80 -2.26
CA LYS A 145 0.90 -13.25 -2.80
C LYS A 145 0.81 -14.70 -3.27
N PRO A 146 0.38 -14.91 -4.52
CA PRO A 146 0.43 -16.21 -5.16
C PRO A 146 1.87 -16.77 -5.17
N GLY A 147 1.99 -18.09 -5.15
CA GLY A 147 3.29 -18.76 -5.20
C GLY A 147 3.93 -19.04 -3.83
N LEU A 148 3.38 -18.52 -2.72
CA LEU A 148 3.82 -18.87 -1.37
C LEU A 148 2.75 -19.67 -0.60
N GLN A 149 3.23 -20.56 0.28
CA GLN A 149 2.42 -21.36 1.18
C GLN A 149 2.72 -21.00 2.63
N TYR A 150 1.67 -20.68 3.39
CA TYR A 150 1.66 -20.34 4.80
C TYR A 150 0.83 -21.37 5.56
N ASN A 151 1.47 -22.38 6.13
CA ASN A 151 0.77 -23.49 6.76
C ASN A 151 1.26 -23.71 8.19
N VAL A 152 0.40 -24.25 9.04
CA VAL A 152 0.78 -24.77 10.36
C VAL A 152 1.51 -26.09 10.16
N VAL A 153 2.71 -26.23 10.74
CA VAL A 153 3.52 -27.46 10.69
C VAL A 153 3.66 -28.14 12.05
N ASN A 154 3.48 -27.39 13.13
CA ASN A 154 3.45 -27.93 14.48
C ASN A 154 2.51 -27.09 15.33
N HIS A 155 1.75 -27.74 16.21
CA HIS A 155 0.90 -27.08 17.19
C HIS A 155 0.94 -27.89 18.48
N VAL A 156 1.36 -27.24 19.57
CA VAL A 156 1.46 -27.85 20.90
C VAL A 156 0.60 -27.03 21.85
N SER A 157 -0.34 -27.68 22.53
CA SER A 157 -1.13 -27.08 23.61
C SER A 157 -0.68 -27.67 24.94
N LYS A 158 -0.18 -26.82 25.85
CA LYS A 158 0.29 -27.21 27.18
C LYS A 158 0.02 -26.11 28.19
N ASP A 159 -0.47 -26.47 29.38
CA ASP A 159 -0.67 -25.54 30.51
C ASP A 159 -1.47 -24.27 30.12
N ASN A 160 -2.53 -24.44 29.33
CA ASN A 160 -3.37 -23.37 28.79
C ASN A 160 -2.64 -22.39 27.84
N LYS A 161 -1.46 -22.77 27.34
CA LYS A 161 -0.73 -22.04 26.30
C LYS A 161 -0.65 -22.88 25.04
N ASN A 162 -0.94 -22.24 23.92
CA ASN A 162 -0.72 -22.77 22.60
C ASN A 162 0.60 -22.23 22.07
N ARG A 163 1.37 -23.12 21.44
CA ARG A 163 2.55 -22.80 20.65
C ARG A 163 2.34 -23.34 19.25
N THR A 164 2.18 -22.44 18.29
CA THR A 164 1.96 -22.80 16.87
C THR A 164 3.17 -22.39 16.05
N THR A 165 3.72 -23.33 15.28
CA THR A 165 4.78 -23.08 14.29
C THR A 165 4.20 -23.09 12.88
N MET A 166 4.52 -22.06 12.13
CA MET A 166 4.16 -21.81 10.75
C MET A 166 5.37 -22.02 9.83
N ILE A 167 5.12 -22.48 8.61
CA ILE A 167 6.08 -22.51 7.52
C ILE A 167 5.70 -21.50 6.44
N VAL A 168 6.70 -20.83 5.87
CA VAL A 168 6.59 -20.15 4.58
C VAL A 168 7.46 -20.86 3.57
N ALA A 169 6.82 -21.53 2.62
CA ALA A 169 7.47 -22.31 1.58
C ALA A 169 7.03 -21.85 0.18
N PRO A 170 7.86 -22.03 -0.85
CA PRO A 170 7.42 -21.85 -2.22
C PRO A 170 6.38 -22.92 -2.59
N SER A 171 5.31 -22.53 -3.28
CA SER A 171 4.28 -23.47 -3.72
C SER A 171 4.72 -24.33 -4.93
N SER A 172 5.77 -23.89 -5.63
CA SER A 172 6.39 -24.59 -6.75
C SER A 172 7.82 -24.08 -6.93
N PRO A 173 8.75 -24.90 -7.47
CA PRO A 173 10.11 -24.48 -7.79
C PRO A 173 10.20 -23.23 -8.70
N CYS A 174 9.15 -22.95 -9.47
CA CYS A 174 9.08 -21.77 -10.34
C CYS A 174 8.88 -20.45 -9.58
N PHE A 175 8.48 -20.49 -8.30
CA PHE A 175 8.24 -19.32 -7.47
C PHE A 175 9.28 -19.26 -6.34
N PRO A 176 10.44 -18.64 -6.55
CA PRO A 176 11.47 -18.60 -5.53
C PRO A 176 10.99 -17.81 -4.32
N LEU A 177 11.31 -18.33 -3.14
CA LEU A 177 11.05 -17.67 -1.88
C LEU A 177 11.80 -16.32 -1.84
N PRO A 178 11.11 -15.18 -1.60
CA PRO A 178 11.79 -13.89 -1.47
C PRO A 178 12.73 -13.91 -0.28
N LYS A 179 13.89 -13.26 -0.42
CA LYS A 179 14.75 -12.88 0.70
C LYS A 179 14.23 -11.55 1.25
N TYR A 180 13.61 -11.56 2.43
CA TYR A 180 13.12 -10.38 3.13
C TYR A 180 13.08 -10.64 4.65
N ASP A 181 12.91 -9.60 5.45
CA ASP A 181 12.77 -9.75 6.90
C ASP A 181 11.42 -10.36 7.29
N CYS A 182 11.32 -11.69 7.29
CA CYS A 182 10.08 -12.41 7.54
C CYS A 182 9.57 -12.25 8.97
N GLU A 183 10.45 -12.11 9.96
CA GLU A 183 10.05 -11.80 11.33
C GLU A 183 9.34 -10.43 11.37
N LEU A 184 9.98 -9.43 10.77
CA LEU A 184 9.52 -8.06 10.81
C LEU A 184 8.23 -7.86 9.99
N TRP A 185 8.21 -8.34 8.75
CA TRP A 185 7.11 -8.07 7.82
C TRP A 185 6.09 -9.20 7.70
N GLY A 186 6.47 -10.43 8.05
CA GLY A 186 5.56 -11.57 8.07
C GLY A 186 4.97 -11.76 9.46
N ALA A 187 5.81 -12.18 10.41
CA ALA A 187 5.38 -12.60 11.73
C ALA A 187 4.71 -11.45 12.50
N THR A 188 5.30 -10.26 12.48
CA THR A 188 4.74 -9.10 13.19
C THR A 188 3.38 -8.66 12.64
N LEU A 189 3.17 -8.71 11.32
CA LEU A 189 1.87 -8.37 10.73
C LEU A 189 0.79 -9.40 11.07
N ILE A 190 1.11 -10.68 11.02
CA ILE A 190 0.19 -11.76 11.39
C ILE A 190 -0.13 -11.73 12.89
N ARG A 191 0.81 -11.29 13.73
CA ARG A 191 0.65 -11.16 15.19
C ARG A 191 -0.63 -10.40 15.57
N GLY A 192 -0.94 -9.33 14.84
CA GLY A 192 -2.07 -8.43 15.11
C GLY A 192 -3.41 -8.84 14.50
N VAL A 193 -3.43 -9.81 13.57
CA VAL A 193 -4.65 -10.23 12.84
C VAL A 193 -5.83 -10.60 13.75
N PRO A 194 -5.64 -11.26 14.92
CA PRO A 194 -6.75 -11.53 15.84
C PRO A 194 -7.54 -10.27 16.26
N GLY A 195 -6.91 -9.10 16.30
CA GLY A 195 -7.55 -7.83 16.67
C GLY A 195 -8.73 -7.45 15.76
N ALA A 196 -8.65 -7.81 14.49
CA ALA A 196 -9.73 -7.59 13.53
C ALA A 196 -11.00 -8.41 13.85
N LEU A 197 -10.82 -9.50 14.60
CA LEU A 197 -11.88 -10.38 15.09
C LEU A 197 -12.19 -10.12 16.57
N ASN A 198 -11.90 -8.92 17.08
CA ASN A 198 -12.15 -8.55 18.48
C ASN A 198 -11.50 -9.52 19.49
N LEU A 199 -10.32 -10.06 19.14
CA LEU A 199 -9.53 -10.93 19.98
C LEU A 199 -8.18 -10.27 20.32
N GLU A 200 -7.60 -10.67 21.43
CA GLU A 200 -6.25 -10.23 21.79
C GLU A 200 -5.22 -10.73 20.76
N PRO A 201 -4.25 -9.89 20.35
CA PRO A 201 -3.12 -10.29 19.52
C PRO A 201 -2.37 -11.50 20.10
N PHE A 202 -1.57 -12.16 19.26
CA PHE A 202 -0.68 -13.20 19.77
C PHE A 202 0.35 -12.61 20.75
N GLU A 203 0.55 -13.27 21.89
CA GLU A 203 1.29 -12.71 23.03
C GLU A 203 2.79 -12.57 22.69
N SER A 204 3.38 -13.61 22.12
CA SER A 204 4.77 -13.62 21.67
C SER A 204 4.89 -14.23 20.27
N GLN A 205 5.96 -13.87 19.57
CA GLN A 205 6.37 -14.47 18.32
C GLN A 205 7.81 -14.97 18.43
N PHE A 206 8.17 -16.01 17.68
CA PHE A 206 9.52 -16.54 17.66
C PHE A 206 9.93 -16.98 16.24
N MET A 207 11.23 -16.97 15.97
CA MET A 207 11.82 -17.49 14.73
C MET A 207 12.53 -18.81 15.00
N LEU A 208 12.31 -19.80 14.13
CA LEU A 208 13.06 -21.07 14.13
C LEU A 208 13.97 -21.19 12.91
N ALA A 209 13.57 -20.66 11.76
CA ALA A 209 14.40 -20.66 10.57
C ALA A 209 14.16 -19.41 9.71
N ASP A 210 15.24 -18.90 9.13
CA ASP A 210 15.24 -17.75 8.24
C ASP A 210 15.93 -18.10 6.91
N HIS A 211 15.27 -17.79 5.80
CA HIS A 211 15.81 -18.05 4.47
C HIS A 211 17.03 -17.17 4.14
N ARG A 212 17.17 -16.02 4.80
CA ARG A 212 18.31 -15.12 4.61
C ARG A 212 19.57 -15.72 5.22
N GLU A 213 20.70 -15.44 4.57
CA GLU A 213 22.01 -15.82 5.09
C GLU A 213 22.48 -14.80 6.13
N ILE A 214 23.22 -15.26 7.15
CA ILE A 214 23.81 -14.41 8.20
C ILE A 214 24.62 -13.25 7.59
N SER A 215 25.42 -13.55 6.55
CA SER A 215 26.22 -12.57 5.81
C SER A 215 25.38 -11.44 5.21
N SER A 216 24.18 -11.75 4.71
CA SER A 216 23.28 -10.76 4.11
C SER A 216 22.62 -9.84 5.16
N ILE A 217 22.45 -10.33 6.39
CA ILE A 217 21.83 -9.59 7.50
C ILE A 217 22.86 -8.65 8.15
N LEU A 218 24.06 -9.18 8.47
CA LEU A 218 25.14 -8.45 9.14
C LEU A 218 25.94 -7.54 8.19
N LYS A 219 25.96 -7.85 6.89
CA LYS A 219 26.65 -7.14 5.79
C LYS A 219 28.19 -7.15 5.85
N THR A 220 28.81 -7.01 7.01
CA THR A 220 30.28 -6.93 7.18
C THR A 220 30.76 -7.65 8.42
N GLY A 221 32.05 -8.00 8.51
CA GLY A 221 32.66 -8.60 9.71
C GLY A 221 32.41 -10.10 9.87
N CYS A 222 31.96 -10.78 8.82
CA CYS A 222 31.62 -12.19 8.84
C CYS A 222 32.75 -13.05 8.25
N THR A 223 33.16 -14.10 8.95
CA THR A 223 34.10 -15.11 8.44
C THR A 223 33.62 -16.52 8.76
N VAL A 224 34.05 -17.51 7.98
CA VAL A 224 33.72 -18.92 8.20
C VAL A 224 35.01 -19.70 8.41
N ASN A 225 35.09 -20.46 9.51
CA ASN A 225 36.21 -21.34 9.79
C ASN A 225 35.70 -22.71 10.27
N GLY A 226 35.86 -23.72 9.41
CA GLY A 226 35.36 -25.08 9.65
C GLY A 226 33.84 -25.11 9.82
N ASP A 227 33.39 -25.57 10.99
CA ASP A 227 31.99 -25.72 11.34
C ASP A 227 31.42 -24.51 12.10
N PHE A 228 32.16 -23.40 12.18
CA PHE A 228 31.75 -22.20 12.91
C PHE A 228 31.70 -20.96 12.00
N PHE A 229 30.66 -20.17 12.22
CA PHE A 229 30.50 -18.84 11.64
C PHE A 229 30.89 -17.80 12.68
N TYR A 230 31.75 -16.85 12.29
CA TYR A 230 32.28 -15.83 13.17
C TYR A 230 31.77 -14.44 12.77
N TYR A 231 31.57 -13.60 13.78
CA TYR A 231 31.28 -12.18 13.62
C TYR A 231 32.21 -11.39 14.54
N ASN A 232 33.03 -10.49 13.98
CA ASN A 232 34.07 -9.76 14.71
C ASN A 232 34.97 -10.69 15.55
N ASP A 233 35.44 -11.77 14.93
CA ASP A 233 36.31 -12.80 15.52
C ASP A 233 35.70 -13.65 16.65
N GLU A 234 34.40 -13.49 16.96
CA GLU A 234 33.67 -14.33 17.91
C GLU A 234 32.79 -15.36 17.19
N PRO A 235 32.78 -16.64 17.63
CA PRO A 235 31.94 -17.68 17.02
C PRO A 235 30.47 -17.48 17.42
N ILE A 236 29.62 -17.15 16.45
CA ILE A 236 28.20 -16.84 16.68
C ILE A 236 27.25 -17.94 16.22
N ALA A 237 27.66 -18.82 15.31
CA ALA A 237 26.79 -19.88 14.80
C ALA A 237 27.56 -21.16 14.48
N LYS A 238 26.85 -22.29 14.54
CA LYS A 238 27.37 -23.62 14.24
C LYS A 238 26.72 -24.20 13.00
N LYS A 239 27.52 -24.85 12.16
CA LYS A 239 27.09 -25.53 10.95
C LYS A 239 26.30 -26.80 11.28
N THR A 240 25.19 -27.03 10.59
CA THR A 240 24.42 -28.28 10.62
C THR A 240 23.67 -28.49 9.30
N SER A 241 23.00 -29.62 9.12
CA SER A 241 22.01 -29.79 8.04
C SER A 241 20.62 -29.36 8.49
N PHE A 242 19.82 -28.89 7.55
CA PHE A 242 18.44 -28.45 7.81
C PHE A 242 17.58 -29.61 8.31
N ASN A 243 17.71 -30.81 7.74
CA ASN A 243 16.97 -31.99 8.22
C ASN A 243 17.31 -32.35 9.67
N LYS A 244 18.60 -32.30 10.04
CA LYS A 244 19.02 -32.54 11.42
C LYS A 244 18.44 -31.49 12.37
N PHE A 245 18.42 -30.23 11.95
CA PHE A 245 17.79 -29.15 12.71
C PHE A 245 16.29 -29.39 12.91
N CYS A 246 15.56 -29.77 11.86
CA CYS A 246 14.13 -30.08 11.94
C CYS A 246 13.84 -31.26 12.88
N GLN A 247 14.63 -32.33 12.80
CA GLN A 247 14.51 -33.50 13.70
C GLN A 247 14.70 -33.12 15.17
N GLN A 248 15.69 -32.27 15.47
CA GLN A 248 15.96 -31.79 16.84
C GLN A 248 14.85 -30.89 17.40
N ASN A 249 14.07 -30.25 16.53
CA ASN A 249 12.95 -29.38 16.91
C ASN A 249 11.58 -30.06 16.70
N GLU A 250 11.55 -31.37 16.47
CA GLU A 250 10.33 -32.17 16.28
C GLU A 250 9.42 -31.62 15.15
N LEU A 251 10.04 -31.13 14.07
CA LEU A 251 9.33 -30.58 12.91
C LEU A 251 9.24 -31.62 11.79
N ASP A 252 8.02 -32.04 11.45
CA ASP A 252 7.76 -32.87 10.27
C ASP A 252 7.43 -32.01 9.06
N LEU A 253 8.39 -31.91 8.14
CA LEU A 253 8.26 -31.18 6.89
C LEU A 253 8.22 -32.11 5.66
N SER A 254 7.99 -33.41 5.85
CA SER A 254 8.03 -34.42 4.78
C SER A 254 7.03 -34.17 3.65
N SER A 255 5.93 -33.46 3.94
CA SER A 255 4.92 -33.05 2.96
C SER A 255 5.38 -31.93 2.03
N TYR A 256 6.48 -31.25 2.35
CA TYR A 256 7.07 -30.20 1.52
C TYR A 256 8.30 -30.80 0.83
N ALA A 257 8.37 -30.69 -0.51
CA ALA A 257 9.49 -31.18 -1.32
C ALA A 257 10.75 -30.32 -1.12
N ILE A 258 11.27 -30.28 0.11
CA ILE A 258 12.40 -29.48 0.55
C ILE A 258 13.65 -30.34 0.52
N ASN A 259 14.65 -29.92 -0.25
CA ASN A 259 15.96 -30.57 -0.25
C ASN A 259 16.74 -30.20 1.00
N ASP A 260 17.47 -31.17 1.56
CA ASP A 260 18.38 -30.88 2.67
C ASP A 260 19.48 -29.92 2.21
N CYS A 261 19.82 -28.98 3.07
CA CYS A 261 20.88 -28.01 2.81
C CYS A 261 21.68 -27.73 4.09
N THR A 262 22.84 -27.09 3.91
CA THR A 262 23.62 -26.59 5.05
C THR A 262 22.98 -25.32 5.59
N VAL A 263 22.80 -25.25 6.91
CA VAL A 263 22.31 -24.08 7.63
C VAL A 263 23.23 -23.73 8.79
N TRP A 264 23.12 -22.49 9.27
CA TRP A 264 23.86 -21.99 10.43
C TRP A 264 22.90 -21.76 11.59
N VAL A 265 23.08 -22.50 12.69
CA VAL A 265 22.29 -22.31 13.91
C VAL A 265 23.02 -21.37 14.83
N VAL A 266 22.39 -20.23 15.13
CA VAL A 266 22.96 -19.17 15.96
C VAL A 266 22.91 -19.56 17.44
N SER A 267 24.01 -19.34 18.15
CA SER A 267 24.17 -19.77 19.55
C SER A 267 23.57 -18.80 20.57
N GLU A 268 23.54 -17.50 20.24
CA GLU A 268 23.08 -16.40 21.11
C GLU A 268 22.43 -15.29 20.30
N ASP A 269 21.54 -14.52 20.95
CA ASP A 269 20.88 -13.39 20.30
C ASP A 269 21.89 -12.30 19.93
N ILE A 270 21.93 -11.89 18.67
CA ILE A 270 22.78 -10.79 18.20
C ILE A 270 21.93 -9.54 18.02
N VAL A 271 22.18 -8.54 18.86
CA VAL A 271 21.52 -7.23 18.82
C VAL A 271 22.30 -6.30 17.90
N CYS A 272 21.60 -5.66 16.95
CA CYS A 272 22.21 -4.63 16.12
C CYS A 272 22.11 -3.26 16.82
N PRO A 273 23.24 -2.61 17.19
CA PRO A 273 23.19 -1.32 17.88
C PRO A 273 22.49 -0.22 17.08
N ARG A 274 22.67 -0.24 15.75
CA ARG A 274 22.04 0.73 14.84
C ARG A 274 20.53 0.52 14.71
N ARG A 275 20.08 -0.74 14.61
CA ARG A 275 18.65 -1.07 14.46
C ARG A 275 17.91 -1.20 15.78
N LYS A 276 18.64 -1.19 16.91
CA LYS A 276 18.12 -1.32 18.29
C LYS A 276 17.22 -2.53 18.50
N ARG A 277 17.52 -3.65 17.84
CA ARG A 277 16.77 -4.91 17.95
C ARG A 277 17.66 -6.13 17.73
N VAL A 278 17.17 -7.29 18.14
CA VAL A 278 17.73 -8.58 17.75
C VAL A 278 17.58 -8.74 16.24
N ILE A 279 18.67 -9.10 15.58
CA ILE A 279 18.72 -9.35 14.14
C ILE A 279 19.11 -10.79 13.81
N LEU A 280 19.73 -11.50 14.77
CA LEU A 280 19.92 -12.94 14.72
C LEU A 280 19.43 -13.55 16.04
N HIS A 281 18.55 -14.54 15.96
CA HIS A 281 17.95 -15.17 17.13
C HIS A 281 18.69 -16.44 17.52
N LYS A 282 18.89 -16.62 18.82
CA LYS A 282 19.38 -17.84 19.42
C LYS A 282 18.54 -19.04 18.99
N ASN A 283 19.20 -20.12 18.65
CA ASN A 283 18.64 -21.38 18.15
C ASN A 283 17.89 -21.26 16.81
N CYS A 284 17.97 -20.13 16.10
CA CYS A 284 17.39 -20.00 14.76
C CYS A 284 18.38 -20.48 13.69
N ALA A 285 17.87 -21.23 12.70
CA ALA A 285 18.63 -21.70 11.55
C ALA A 285 18.58 -20.68 10.39
N TYR A 286 19.73 -20.12 10.03
CA TYR A 286 19.87 -19.16 8.93
C TYR A 286 20.38 -19.81 7.65
N GLY A 287 19.96 -19.28 6.50
CA GLY A 287 20.21 -19.87 5.18
C GLY A 287 19.31 -21.08 4.89
N ALA A 288 18.19 -21.18 5.60
CA ALA A 288 17.24 -22.29 5.46
C ALA A 288 16.52 -22.23 4.09
N PRO A 289 15.96 -23.35 3.60
CA PRO A 289 15.22 -23.35 2.34
C PRO A 289 13.80 -22.75 2.46
N VAL A 290 13.38 -22.43 3.69
CA VAL A 290 12.06 -21.93 4.07
C VAL A 290 12.19 -20.92 5.21
N TYR A 291 11.11 -20.17 5.49
CA TYR A 291 10.98 -19.50 6.79
C TYR A 291 10.17 -20.37 7.74
N LEU A 292 10.60 -20.43 9.00
CA LEU A 292 9.84 -21.04 10.09
C LEU A 292 9.74 -20.02 11.22
N PHE A 293 8.51 -19.63 11.55
CA PHE A 293 8.21 -18.73 12.66
C PHE A 293 6.98 -19.23 13.40
N GLY A 294 6.70 -18.71 14.58
CA GLY A 294 5.53 -19.14 15.33
C GLY A 294 5.10 -18.14 16.37
N TYR A 295 4.05 -18.51 17.08
CA TYR A 295 3.42 -17.71 18.11
C TYR A 295 3.18 -18.52 19.37
N GLU A 296 3.27 -17.85 20.51
CA GLU A 296 2.73 -18.35 21.77
C GLU A 296 1.58 -17.46 22.21
N TYR A 297 0.50 -18.09 22.67
CA TYR A 297 -0.72 -17.41 23.09
C TYR A 297 -1.53 -18.30 24.02
N THR A 298 -2.32 -17.68 24.88
CA THR A 298 -3.24 -18.40 25.77
C THR A 298 -4.29 -19.16 24.94
N HIS A 299 -4.58 -20.40 25.30
CA HIS A 299 -5.67 -21.14 24.67
C HIS A 299 -7.03 -20.59 25.12
N HIS A 300 -7.95 -20.39 24.18
CA HIS A 300 -9.34 -20.08 24.53
C HIS A 300 -10.21 -21.32 24.42
N THR A 301 -10.89 -21.65 25.52
CA THR A 301 -11.82 -22.79 25.56
C THR A 301 -13.13 -22.54 24.81
N ARG A 302 -13.42 -21.28 24.45
CA ARG A 302 -14.63 -20.90 23.71
C ARG A 302 -14.44 -19.60 22.94
N ALA A 303 -14.89 -19.58 21.69
CA ALA A 303 -15.00 -18.38 20.87
C ALA A 303 -15.96 -17.36 21.52
N PRO A 304 -15.57 -16.08 21.65
CA PRO A 304 -16.50 -15.02 22.04
C PRO A 304 -17.68 -14.96 21.08
N SER A 305 -18.89 -14.69 21.56
CA SER A 305 -20.09 -14.66 20.70
C SER A 305 -20.10 -13.50 19.69
N ASP A 306 -19.28 -12.49 19.94
CA ASP A 306 -19.23 -11.20 19.25
C ASP A 306 -17.91 -10.97 18.51
N PHE A 307 -17.09 -12.00 18.29
CA PHE A 307 -15.78 -11.88 17.65
C PHE A 307 -15.85 -11.19 16.26
N MET A 308 -16.95 -11.32 15.53
CA MET A 308 -17.11 -10.68 14.22
C MET A 308 -17.70 -9.26 14.28
N SER A 309 -18.15 -8.79 15.44
CA SER A 309 -18.90 -7.52 15.58
C SER A 309 -18.15 -6.34 14.99
N SER A 310 -16.89 -6.18 15.39
CA SER A 310 -15.95 -5.19 14.91
C SER A 310 -15.83 -5.14 13.38
N LEU A 311 -15.71 -6.29 12.72
CA LEU A 311 -15.62 -6.39 11.27
C LEU A 311 -16.95 -6.03 10.58
N ILE A 312 -18.07 -6.48 11.16
CA ILE A 312 -19.41 -6.20 10.64
C ILE A 312 -19.73 -4.70 10.73
N ASP A 313 -19.40 -4.08 11.86
CA ASP A 313 -19.61 -2.66 12.10
C ASP A 313 -18.81 -1.79 11.11
N ASP A 314 -17.53 -2.14 10.88
CA ASP A 314 -16.69 -1.43 9.90
C ASP A 314 -17.29 -1.48 8.48
N ILE A 315 -17.85 -2.63 8.10
CA ILE A 315 -18.50 -2.82 6.79
C ILE A 315 -19.83 -2.06 6.72
N ALA A 316 -20.65 -2.13 7.78
CA ALA A 316 -22.00 -1.59 7.79
C ALA A 316 -22.03 -0.07 7.85
N TYR A 317 -21.18 0.53 8.68
CA TYR A 317 -21.22 1.97 8.94
C TYR A 317 -20.26 2.77 8.07
N SER A 318 -19.30 2.13 7.37
CA SER A 318 -18.28 2.81 6.56
C SER A 318 -17.52 3.92 7.32
N ASN A 319 -17.54 3.87 8.64
CA ASN A 319 -17.01 4.88 9.56
C ASN A 319 -15.74 4.34 10.21
N ASP A 320 -14.72 4.04 9.39
CA ASP A 320 -13.39 3.92 9.96
C ASP A 320 -12.83 5.34 10.09
N ASP A 321 -12.95 5.92 11.29
CA ASP A 321 -12.44 7.25 11.63
C ASP A 321 -10.98 7.44 11.17
N ILE A 322 -10.20 6.35 11.19
CA ILE A 322 -8.81 6.33 10.75
C ILE A 322 -8.73 6.54 9.23
N TRP A 323 -9.56 5.88 8.41
CA TRP A 323 -9.56 6.11 6.96
C TRP A 323 -10.06 7.51 6.59
N VAL A 324 -10.94 8.11 7.39
CA VAL A 324 -11.32 9.53 7.21
C VAL A 324 -10.12 10.44 7.46
N GLU A 325 -9.34 10.19 8.51
CA GLU A 325 -8.11 10.91 8.81
C GLU A 325 -7.06 10.73 7.70
N ILE A 326 -6.76 9.49 7.31
CA ILE A 326 -5.83 9.16 6.23
C ILE A 326 -6.25 9.86 4.95
N LYS A 327 -7.55 9.87 4.61
CA LYS A 327 -8.07 10.56 3.43
C LYS A 327 -7.75 12.06 3.51
N LYS A 328 -7.99 12.72 4.65
CA LYS A 328 -7.64 14.14 4.82
C LYS A 328 -6.14 14.39 4.62
N LEU A 329 -5.29 13.52 5.18
CA LEU A 329 -3.84 13.61 5.06
C LEU A 329 -3.36 13.40 3.61
N HIS A 330 -3.94 12.43 2.90
CA HIS A 330 -3.70 12.21 1.49
C HIS A 330 -4.09 13.45 0.65
N HIS A 331 -5.27 14.04 0.89
CA HIS A 331 -5.69 15.25 0.18
C HIS A 331 -4.74 16.42 0.46
N LYS A 332 -4.28 16.59 1.70
CA LYS A 332 -3.28 17.62 2.06
C LYS A 332 -1.95 17.42 1.34
N LEU A 333 -1.50 16.18 1.17
CA LEU A 333 -0.29 15.84 0.42
C LEU A 333 -0.46 16.13 -1.09
N MET A 334 -1.64 15.84 -1.63
CA MET A 334 -1.97 15.96 -3.06
C MET A 334 -2.29 17.39 -3.49
N GLU A 335 -2.91 18.20 -2.64
CA GLU A 335 -3.35 19.56 -2.97
C GLU A 335 -2.29 20.44 -3.66
N PRO A 336 -1.03 20.51 -3.17
CA PRO A 336 0.01 21.30 -3.84
C PRO A 336 0.52 20.68 -5.15
N LEU A 337 0.21 19.41 -5.43
CA LEU A 337 0.64 18.69 -6.63
C LEU A 337 -0.38 18.75 -7.76
N ILE A 338 -1.64 19.07 -7.44
CA ILE A 338 -2.67 19.28 -8.45
C ILE A 338 -2.29 20.53 -9.23
N ALA A 339 -2.05 20.36 -10.53
CA ALA A 339 -1.83 21.49 -11.43
C ALA A 339 -2.96 22.52 -11.27
N LYS A 340 -2.60 23.80 -11.24
CA LYS A 340 -3.55 24.91 -11.08
C LYS A 340 -3.55 25.79 -12.32
N ALA A 341 -4.75 26.16 -12.75
CA ALA A 341 -4.97 27.21 -13.73
C ALA A 341 -5.64 28.39 -13.05
N VAL A 342 -4.87 29.47 -12.88
CA VAL A 342 -5.34 30.71 -12.27
C VAL A 342 -5.80 31.66 -13.37
N PHE A 343 -7.12 31.85 -13.46
CA PHE A 343 -7.73 32.80 -14.38
C PHE A 343 -8.03 34.12 -13.67
N ILE A 344 -7.54 35.22 -14.23
CA ILE A 344 -7.81 36.57 -13.70
C ILE A 344 -8.54 37.36 -14.79
N TYR A 345 -9.77 37.78 -14.50
CA TYR A 345 -10.53 38.66 -15.37
C TYR A 345 -10.39 40.13 -14.95
N ASP A 346 -9.85 40.94 -15.84
CA ASP A 346 -9.80 42.40 -15.71
C ASP A 346 -11.07 43.01 -16.33
N ARG A 347 -11.93 43.57 -15.47
CA ARG A 347 -13.20 44.15 -15.88
C ARG A 347 -13.03 45.42 -16.72
N LYS A 348 -12.03 46.25 -16.40
CA LYS A 348 -11.78 47.53 -17.08
C LYS A 348 -11.26 47.34 -18.49
N HIS A 349 -10.38 46.35 -18.68
CA HIS A 349 -9.75 46.07 -19.96
C HIS A 349 -10.43 44.92 -20.75
N GLU A 350 -11.39 44.25 -20.12
CA GLU A 350 -12.11 43.09 -20.64
C GLU A 350 -11.16 41.98 -21.10
N THR A 351 -10.14 41.68 -20.30
CA THR A 351 -9.11 40.68 -20.62
C THR A 351 -9.10 39.55 -19.61
N ILE A 352 -8.70 38.36 -20.05
CA ILE A 352 -8.37 37.23 -19.16
C ILE A 352 -6.88 36.94 -19.25
N GLN A 353 -6.26 36.85 -18.08
CA GLN A 353 -4.97 36.22 -17.90
C GLN A 353 -5.14 34.77 -17.43
N LEU A 354 -4.23 33.90 -17.82
CA LEU A 354 -4.09 32.54 -17.33
C LEU A 354 -2.67 32.38 -16.81
N ASN A 355 -2.52 32.07 -15.52
CA ASN A 355 -1.23 31.91 -14.85
C ASN A 355 -0.28 33.13 -15.04
N GLY A 356 -0.86 34.33 -15.17
CA GLY A 356 -0.13 35.59 -15.39
C GLY A 356 0.00 36.02 -16.85
N ASP A 357 -0.25 35.13 -17.81
CA ASP A 357 -0.16 35.43 -19.24
C ASP A 357 -1.51 35.87 -19.82
N TYR A 358 -1.52 36.96 -20.59
CA TYR A 358 -2.74 37.42 -21.26
C TYR A 358 -3.13 36.48 -22.42
N ILE A 359 -4.30 35.85 -22.32
CA ILE A 359 -4.75 34.87 -23.32
C ILE A 359 -5.95 35.34 -24.15
N LEU A 360 -6.83 36.19 -23.60
CA LEU A 360 -8.10 36.56 -24.23
C LEU A 360 -8.45 38.02 -23.97
N ARG A 361 -9.24 38.60 -24.89
CA ARG A 361 -9.75 39.98 -24.80
C ARG A 361 -11.17 40.11 -25.35
N SER A 362 -11.94 41.06 -24.83
CA SER A 362 -13.29 41.42 -25.27
C SER A 362 -14.29 40.26 -25.16
N VAL A 363 -15.13 40.03 -26.16
CA VAL A 363 -16.22 39.04 -26.12
C VAL A 363 -15.76 37.62 -25.74
N PRO A 364 -14.69 37.02 -26.32
CA PRO A 364 -14.18 35.72 -25.86
C PRO A 364 -13.82 35.67 -24.36
N ALA A 365 -13.25 36.76 -23.82
CA ALA A 365 -12.95 36.86 -22.39
C ALA A 365 -14.23 36.91 -21.56
N LYS A 366 -15.25 37.67 -21.98
CA LYS A 366 -16.56 37.73 -21.33
C LYS A 366 -17.29 36.38 -21.33
N ILE A 367 -17.21 35.63 -22.43
CA ILE A 367 -17.77 34.27 -22.55
C ILE A 367 -17.10 33.34 -21.52
N LEU A 368 -15.76 33.29 -21.52
CA LEU A 368 -15.02 32.43 -20.59
C LEU A 368 -15.25 32.85 -19.13
N ARG A 369 -15.26 34.14 -18.84
CA ARG A 369 -15.57 34.70 -17.50
C ARG A 369 -16.89 34.14 -16.97
N LYS A 370 -17.97 34.19 -17.75
CA LYS A 370 -19.28 33.66 -17.35
C LYS A 370 -19.22 32.15 -17.11
N MET A 371 -18.53 31.41 -17.97
CA MET A 371 -18.37 29.95 -17.83
C MET A 371 -17.60 29.59 -16.55
N LEU A 372 -16.49 30.29 -16.27
CA LEU A 372 -15.68 30.08 -15.08
C LEU A 372 -16.42 30.47 -13.81
N ALA A 373 -17.15 31.60 -13.79
CA ALA A 373 -17.95 32.01 -12.64
C ALA A 373 -19.00 30.94 -12.27
N ILE A 374 -19.75 30.45 -13.26
CA ILE A 374 -20.75 29.39 -13.07
C ILE A 374 -20.10 28.08 -12.62
N TYR A 375 -18.95 27.72 -13.20
CA TYR A 375 -18.23 26.51 -12.82
C TYR A 375 -17.75 26.57 -11.36
N ILE A 376 -17.21 27.71 -10.92
CA ILE A 376 -16.73 27.88 -9.54
C ILE A 376 -17.90 27.92 -8.54
N GLU A 377 -19.02 28.55 -8.91
CA GLU A 377 -20.18 28.66 -8.04
C GLU A 377 -20.94 27.34 -7.88
N SER A 378 -21.15 26.60 -8.97
CA SER A 378 -22.07 25.46 -8.98
C SER A 378 -21.48 24.14 -9.49
N GLY A 379 -20.20 24.11 -9.89
CA GLY A 379 -19.57 22.94 -10.52
C GLY A 379 -20.11 22.60 -11.91
N ARG A 380 -20.98 23.44 -12.50
CA ARG A 380 -21.65 23.15 -13.77
C ARG A 380 -20.65 23.24 -14.92
N THR A 381 -20.62 22.21 -15.75
CA THR A 381 -19.70 22.10 -16.88
C THR A 381 -20.38 22.20 -18.25
N GLU A 382 -21.72 22.10 -18.32
CA GLU A 382 -22.48 22.11 -19.58
C GLU A 382 -23.25 23.42 -19.80
N PHE A 383 -23.21 23.93 -21.03
CA PHE A 383 -23.63 25.27 -21.40
C PHE A 383 -24.44 25.28 -22.71
N GLN A 384 -25.39 26.22 -22.82
CA GLN A 384 -26.26 26.41 -23.99
C GLN A 384 -25.97 27.74 -24.68
N HIS A 385 -25.86 27.72 -26.01
CA HIS A 385 -25.63 28.89 -26.84
C HIS A 385 -26.59 30.06 -26.54
N ALA A 386 -27.87 29.76 -26.31
CA ALA A 386 -28.89 30.76 -26.02
C ALA A 386 -28.61 31.56 -24.74
N GLU A 387 -27.87 30.99 -23.77
CA GLU A 387 -27.60 31.65 -22.48
C GLU A 387 -26.52 32.74 -22.57
N PHE A 388 -25.72 32.74 -23.65
CA PHE A 388 -24.71 33.77 -23.90
C PHE A 388 -25.17 34.81 -24.92
N VAL A 389 -25.97 34.40 -25.92
CA VAL A 389 -26.48 35.33 -26.93
C VAL A 389 -27.51 36.30 -26.35
N LYS A 390 -28.26 35.88 -25.35
CA LYS A 390 -29.22 36.72 -24.63
C LYS A 390 -28.56 37.57 -23.52
N ASP A 391 -27.26 37.44 -23.31
CA ASP A 391 -26.55 38.15 -22.27
C ASP A 391 -25.97 39.46 -22.81
N GLU A 392 -26.61 40.57 -22.45
CA GLU A 392 -26.22 41.94 -22.84
C GLU A 392 -24.83 42.33 -22.32
N THR A 393 -24.31 41.63 -21.30
CA THR A 393 -22.94 41.88 -20.81
C THR A 393 -21.87 41.23 -21.69
N ILE A 394 -22.26 40.31 -22.59
CA ILE A 394 -21.38 39.52 -23.45
C ILE A 394 -21.48 39.98 -24.92
N ILE A 395 -22.69 40.26 -25.41
CA ILE A 395 -22.93 40.67 -26.79
C ILE A 395 -23.73 41.97 -26.81
N ASP A 396 -23.09 43.06 -27.26
CA ASP A 396 -23.71 44.38 -27.34
C ASP A 396 -24.78 44.50 -28.45
N ASN A 397 -24.77 43.61 -29.46
CA ASN A 397 -25.75 43.56 -30.54
C ASN A 397 -26.30 42.14 -30.79
N PRO A 398 -27.52 41.82 -30.33
CA PRO A 398 -28.12 40.49 -30.47
C PRO A 398 -28.56 40.15 -31.90
N PHE A 399 -28.56 41.11 -32.84
CA PHE A 399 -28.96 40.92 -34.23
C PHE A 399 -27.81 40.56 -35.18
N SER A 400 -26.55 40.62 -34.72
CA SER A 400 -25.38 40.08 -35.45
C SER A 400 -24.41 39.32 -34.52
N PRO A 401 -24.87 38.33 -33.75
CA PRO A 401 -24.03 37.67 -32.75
C PRO A 401 -23.07 36.74 -33.48
N ASN A 402 -21.84 37.20 -33.75
CA ASN A 402 -20.78 36.33 -34.26
C ASN A 402 -20.25 35.40 -33.14
N PHE A 403 -21.14 34.95 -32.25
CA PHE A 403 -20.85 34.18 -31.04
C PHE A 403 -20.16 32.87 -31.40
N VAL A 404 -20.63 32.18 -32.45
CA VAL A 404 -20.02 30.93 -32.91
C VAL A 404 -18.54 31.11 -33.25
N VAL A 405 -18.18 32.19 -33.97
CA VAL A 405 -16.76 32.47 -34.29
C VAL A 405 -15.98 32.90 -33.05
N ARG A 406 -16.59 33.66 -32.12
CA ARG A 406 -15.94 34.04 -30.86
C ARG A 406 -15.70 32.84 -29.95
N LEU A 407 -16.65 31.91 -29.87
CA LEU A 407 -16.54 30.65 -29.14
C LEU A 407 -15.48 29.75 -29.77
N GLN A 408 -15.43 29.65 -31.10
CA GLN A 408 -14.35 28.91 -31.79
C GLN A 408 -12.97 29.48 -31.49
N ARG A 409 -12.81 30.81 -31.51
CA ARG A 409 -11.55 31.47 -31.11
C ARG A 409 -11.18 31.16 -29.67
N LEU A 410 -12.15 31.24 -28.76
CA LEU A 410 -11.96 30.85 -27.37
C LEU A 410 -11.49 29.39 -27.24
N THR A 411 -12.19 28.46 -27.89
CA THR A 411 -11.83 27.04 -27.91
C THR A 411 -10.41 26.81 -28.42
N GLN A 412 -10.01 27.49 -29.51
CA GLN A 412 -8.68 27.35 -30.08
C GLN A 412 -7.60 27.88 -29.15
N THR A 413 -7.83 29.04 -28.51
CA THR A 413 -6.90 29.62 -27.54
C THR A 413 -6.71 28.68 -26.34
N LEU A 414 -7.79 28.13 -25.79
CA LEU A 414 -7.73 27.23 -24.64
C LEU A 414 -7.14 25.85 -24.99
N HIS A 415 -7.35 25.39 -26.23
CA HIS A 415 -6.70 24.17 -26.72
C HIS A 415 -5.16 24.30 -26.66
N ASN A 416 -4.62 25.49 -26.93
CA ASN A 416 -3.17 25.73 -26.89
C ASN A 416 -2.60 25.77 -25.47
N SER A 417 -3.41 26.12 -24.46
CA SER A 417 -2.95 26.23 -23.07
C SER A 417 -3.00 24.87 -22.34
N ASN A 418 -3.93 23.99 -22.72
CA ASN A 418 -4.04 22.60 -22.24
C ASN A 418 -4.53 22.43 -20.78
N GLU A 419 -4.98 23.47 -20.10
CA GLU A 419 -5.52 23.41 -18.73
C GLU A 419 -7.04 23.25 -18.67
N ILE A 420 -7.74 23.75 -19.69
CA ILE A 420 -9.18 23.65 -19.87
C ILE A 420 -9.48 23.42 -21.35
N SER A 421 -10.52 22.65 -21.65
CA SER A 421 -10.95 22.43 -23.02
C SER A 421 -12.44 22.69 -23.15
N ILE A 422 -12.85 23.26 -24.29
CA ILE A 422 -14.26 23.47 -24.63
C ILE A 422 -14.58 22.56 -25.81
N PHE A 423 -15.58 21.71 -25.67
CA PHE A 423 -16.05 20.86 -26.77
C PHE A 423 -17.55 20.97 -26.97
N LYS A 424 -17.97 20.73 -28.20
CA LYS A 424 -19.39 20.72 -28.58
C LYS A 424 -20.00 19.38 -28.17
N ILE A 425 -21.13 19.41 -27.48
CA ILE A 425 -21.90 18.21 -27.14
C ILE A 425 -22.97 17.94 -28.21
N ASP A 426 -23.76 18.97 -28.55
CA ASP A 426 -24.88 18.88 -29.49
C ASP A 426 -25.13 20.23 -30.17
N LYS A 427 -26.14 20.33 -31.05
CA LYS A 427 -26.58 21.58 -31.68
C LYS A 427 -26.93 22.62 -30.62
N GLY A 428 -26.11 23.65 -30.53
CA GLY A 428 -26.29 24.74 -29.56
C GLY A 428 -25.87 24.41 -28.13
N ARG A 429 -25.18 23.27 -27.88
CA ARG A 429 -24.67 22.89 -26.55
C ARG A 429 -23.18 22.61 -26.57
N PHE A 430 -22.48 22.99 -25.52
CA PHE A 430 -21.06 22.76 -25.35
C PHE A 430 -20.72 22.57 -23.87
N ALA A 431 -19.57 21.97 -23.59
CA ALA A 431 -19.08 21.77 -22.23
C ALA A 431 -17.66 22.28 -22.07
N ILE A 432 -17.34 22.65 -20.84
CA ILE A 432 -15.96 22.77 -20.37
C ILE A 432 -15.51 21.46 -19.76
N GLN A 433 -14.25 21.12 -19.97
CA GLN A 433 -13.54 20.07 -19.26
C GLN A 433 -12.26 20.65 -18.69
N PRO A 434 -12.27 20.97 -17.39
CA PRO A 434 -11.05 21.27 -16.64
C PRO A 434 -10.13 20.05 -16.69
N LYS A 435 -8.85 20.25 -17.00
CA LYS A 435 -7.81 19.23 -16.91
C LYS A 435 -6.98 19.36 -15.62
N CYS A 436 -7.25 20.41 -14.85
CA CYS A 436 -6.55 20.77 -13.64
C CYS A 436 -7.49 21.58 -12.71
N LYS A 437 -7.03 21.95 -11.51
CA LYS A 437 -7.84 22.78 -10.59
C LYS A 437 -7.91 24.20 -11.13
N ILE A 438 -9.12 24.71 -11.32
CA ILE A 438 -9.36 26.07 -11.78
C ILE A 438 -9.54 26.98 -10.57
N GLU A 439 -8.79 28.07 -10.55
CA GLU A 439 -9.01 29.21 -9.65
C GLU A 439 -9.40 30.42 -10.51
N PHE A 440 -10.41 31.17 -10.10
CA PHE A 440 -10.92 32.29 -10.88
C PHE A 440 -11.11 33.52 -9.99
N TYR A 441 -10.55 34.64 -10.44
CA TYR A 441 -10.61 35.93 -9.74
C TYR A 441 -11.06 37.03 -10.69
N GLU A 442 -11.78 38.02 -10.15
CA GLU A 442 -12.14 39.23 -10.87
C GLU A 442 -11.44 40.44 -10.24
N CYS A 443 -10.79 41.25 -11.06
CA CYS A 443 -10.17 42.50 -10.67
C CYS A 443 -10.88 43.68 -11.36
N ASN A 444 -10.93 44.82 -10.68
CA ASN A 444 -11.56 46.04 -11.18
C ASN A 444 -10.61 46.92 -11.98
#